data_AF-X1B066-F1
#
_entry.id   AF-X1B066-F1
#
_cell.length_a   1.000
_cell.length_b   1.000
_cell.length_c   1.000
_cell.angle_alpha   90.00
_cell.angle_beta   90.00
_cell.angle_gamma   90.00
#
_symmetry.space_group_name_H-M   'P 1'
#
loop_
_entity.id
_entity.type
_entity.pdbx_description
1 polymer ?
#
loop_
_entity_poly.entity_id
_entity_poly.type
_entity_poly.pdbx_seq_one_letter_code
_entity_poly.pdbx_strand_id
1 'polypeptide(L)'
;AFQEISQIALFRPFAEYAETVARANQAIKLTMMAAKYALKKPGLSVLSCPTDVLADKLDDPIIEPDMRIFSSESVSSDEDIQKATDLINKCNRPVIFGGWGSRFSGDLLMEMSRKLKAPIATTSRAKGVVHEAYQYSLGVLGSIGTKYAAKAIRDCDLIIIIGSGFRQANLVSPGVKFIQIDKDPTRIGKTFDVHVGLVGDGHRVLEKLVPLLEEKEKNEAFFR
;
A
#
# COMPACT_ATOMS: atom_id res chain seq x y z
N ALA A 1 37.44 22.82 -0.81
CA ALA A 1 38.41 22.12 -1.67
C ALA A 1 37.82 21.90 -3.07
N PHE A 2 38.62 21.39 -4.02
CA PHE A 2 38.15 21.04 -5.36
C PHE A 2 37.07 19.94 -5.26
N GLN A 3 35.89 20.15 -5.87
CA GLN A 3 34.71 19.27 -5.81
C GLN A 3 34.04 19.08 -4.43
N GLU A 4 34.38 19.89 -3.44
CA GLU A 4 33.76 19.80 -2.11
C GLU A 4 32.37 20.47 -2.10
N ILE A 5 31.34 19.68 -1.83
CA ILE A 5 29.97 20.17 -1.61
C ILE A 5 29.36 19.44 -0.41
N SER A 6 28.36 20.05 0.22
CA SER A 6 27.56 19.37 1.24
C SER A 6 26.58 18.40 0.58
N GLN A 7 27.04 17.18 0.29
CA GLN A 7 26.21 16.12 -0.30
C GLN A 7 24.99 15.80 0.56
N ILE A 8 25.14 15.80 1.89
CA ILE A 8 24.02 15.58 2.81
C ILE A 8 22.98 16.69 2.71
N ALA A 9 23.40 17.97 2.62
CA ALA A 9 22.43 19.06 2.44
C ALA A 9 21.66 18.92 1.12
N LEU A 10 22.31 18.43 0.06
CA LEU A 10 21.68 18.17 -1.24
C LEU A 10 20.60 17.08 -1.16
N PHE A 11 20.88 15.97 -0.47
CA PHE A 11 19.97 14.82 -0.44
C PHE A 11 18.92 14.86 0.67
N ARG A 12 19.15 15.64 1.75
CA ARG A 12 18.27 15.67 2.92
C ARG A 12 16.78 15.91 2.62
N PRO A 13 16.38 16.77 1.66
CA PRO A 13 14.96 16.95 1.34
C PRO A 13 14.26 15.73 0.74
N PHE A 14 15.02 14.74 0.24
CA PHE A 14 14.50 13.56 -0.47
C PHE A 14 14.74 12.25 0.27
N ALA A 15 15.47 12.29 1.38
CA ALA A 15 15.91 11.12 2.12
C ALA A 15 15.19 11.02 3.47
N GLU A 16 14.76 9.80 3.80
CA GLU A 16 14.24 9.46 5.12
C GLU A 16 15.37 9.38 6.16
N TYR A 17 16.60 9.18 5.69
CA TYR A 17 17.81 9.15 6.49
C TYR A 17 18.98 9.70 5.67
N ALA A 18 19.70 10.69 6.19
CA ALA A 18 20.86 11.28 5.50
C ALA A 18 21.91 11.72 6.51
N GLU A 19 23.02 10.99 6.58
CA GLU A 19 24.08 11.21 7.58
C GLU A 19 25.49 11.07 6.98
N THR A 20 26.48 11.73 7.60
CA THR A 20 27.89 11.57 7.25
C THR A 20 28.58 10.66 8.25
N VAL A 21 29.34 9.68 7.76
CA VAL A 21 30.25 8.86 8.60
C VAL A 21 31.49 9.71 8.88
N ALA A 22 31.46 10.48 9.98
CA ALA A 22 32.54 11.42 10.30
C ALA A 22 33.76 10.75 10.94
N ARG A 23 33.61 9.54 11.48
CA ARG A 23 34.68 8.74 12.11
C ARG A 23 34.48 7.26 11.79
N ALA A 24 35.57 6.51 11.66
CA ALA A 24 35.53 5.10 11.28
C ALA A 24 34.66 4.26 12.23
N ASN A 25 34.76 4.50 13.54
CA ASN A 25 33.98 3.81 14.57
C ASN A 25 32.44 4.04 14.50
N GLN A 26 31.97 4.96 13.65
CA GLN A 26 30.54 5.16 13.41
C GLN A 26 30.01 4.33 12.24
N ALA A 27 30.90 3.80 11.38
CA ALA A 27 30.53 3.22 10.09
C ALA A 27 29.51 2.09 10.23
N ILE A 28 29.74 1.12 11.12
CA ILE A 28 28.84 -0.03 11.30
C ILE A 28 27.46 0.43 11.80
N LYS A 29 27.42 1.32 12.81
CA LYS A 29 26.15 1.80 13.39
C LYS A 29 25.33 2.62 12.39
N LEU A 30 25.96 3.56 11.69
CA LEU A 30 25.27 4.42 10.72
C LEU A 30 24.82 3.63 9.49
N THR A 31 25.61 2.65 9.04
CA THR A 31 25.20 1.71 7.97
C THR A 31 23.98 0.90 8.38
N MET A 32 23.98 0.35 9.59
CA MET A 32 22.81 -0.37 10.12
C MET A 32 21.57 0.51 10.22
N MET A 33 21.73 1.78 10.61
CA MET A 33 20.61 2.74 10.65
C MET A 33 20.10 3.09 9.24
N ALA A 34 20.99 3.37 8.29
CA ALA A 34 20.61 3.62 6.90
C ALA A 34 19.85 2.42 6.30
N ALA A 35 20.35 1.20 6.50
CA ALA A 35 19.68 -0.02 6.06
C ALA A 35 18.29 -0.17 6.70
N LYS A 36 18.18 0.09 8.01
CA LYS A 36 16.89 0.07 8.73
C LYS A 36 15.88 1.04 8.12
N TYR A 37 16.28 2.28 7.87
CA TYR A 37 15.40 3.29 7.27
C TYR A 37 15.00 2.89 5.84
N ALA A 38 15.95 2.47 5.01
CA ALA A 38 15.68 2.03 3.64
C ALA A 38 14.69 0.85 3.57
N LEU A 39 14.76 -0.08 4.53
CA LEU A 39 13.87 -1.26 4.59
C LEU A 39 12.49 -0.96 5.20
N LYS A 40 12.39 0.01 6.12
CA LYS A 40 11.16 0.24 6.91
C LYS A 40 10.40 1.49 6.52
N LYS A 41 11.04 2.45 5.87
CA LYS A 41 10.42 3.68 5.37
C LYS A 41 10.44 3.69 3.83
N PRO A 42 9.32 4.04 3.18
CA PRO A 42 9.32 4.21 1.73
C PRO A 42 10.11 5.48 1.37
N GLY A 43 11.37 5.34 0.95
CA GLY A 43 12.19 6.49 0.57
C GLY A 43 13.66 6.15 0.43
N LEU A 44 14.49 7.18 0.33
CA LEU A 44 15.94 7.04 0.19
C LEU A 44 16.63 7.08 1.55
N SER A 45 17.72 6.33 1.70
CA SER A 45 18.66 6.48 2.81
C SER A 45 20.05 6.75 2.21
N VAL A 46 20.71 7.80 2.70
CA VAL A 46 21.96 8.31 2.14
C VAL A 46 23.02 8.35 3.23
N LEU A 47 24.19 7.81 2.91
CA LEU A 47 25.38 7.93 3.74
C LEU A 47 26.47 8.62 2.94
N SER A 48 26.99 9.72 3.48
CA SER A 48 28.20 10.36 2.98
C SER A 48 29.40 9.76 3.70
N CYS A 49 30.36 9.25 2.95
CA CYS A 49 31.52 8.57 3.49
C CYS A 49 32.80 9.26 2.96
N PRO A 50 33.41 10.17 3.75
CA PRO A 50 34.68 10.79 3.40
C PRO A 50 35.76 9.74 3.13
N THR A 51 36.57 9.96 2.10
CA THR A 51 37.54 8.97 1.61
C THR A 51 38.59 8.61 2.65
N ASP A 52 39.02 9.58 3.46
CA ASP A 52 39.95 9.40 4.58
C ASP A 52 39.35 8.50 5.66
N VAL A 53 38.07 8.67 5.99
CA VAL A 53 37.36 7.83 6.94
C VAL A 53 37.15 6.41 6.40
N LEU A 54 36.86 6.27 5.10
CA LEU A 54 36.69 4.97 4.44
C LEU A 54 38.00 4.16 4.35
N ALA A 55 39.14 4.83 4.29
CA ALA A 55 40.45 4.18 4.22
C ALA A 55 40.96 3.67 5.58
N ASP A 56 40.35 4.13 6.67
CA ASP A 56 40.75 3.76 8.02
C ASP A 56 40.32 2.33 8.39
N LYS A 57 41.05 1.70 9.31
CA LYS A 57 40.77 0.33 9.73
C LYS A 57 39.75 0.31 10.86
N LEU A 58 38.88 -0.70 10.83
CA LEU A 58 37.84 -0.89 11.82
C LEU A 58 37.92 -2.32 12.37
N ASP A 59 38.10 -2.44 13.68
CA ASP A 59 38.12 -3.73 14.40
C ASP A 59 36.82 -3.97 15.17
N ASP A 60 35.84 -3.07 15.05
CA ASP A 60 34.53 -3.18 15.68
C ASP A 60 33.76 -4.41 15.15
N PRO A 61 33.03 -5.13 16.01
CA PRO A 61 32.23 -6.26 15.58
C PRO A 61 31.08 -5.80 14.66
N ILE A 62 30.83 -6.60 13.62
CA ILE A 62 29.68 -6.39 12.74
C ILE A 62 28.40 -6.55 13.55
N ILE A 63 27.45 -5.63 13.36
CA ILE A 63 26.12 -5.74 13.97
C ILE A 63 25.27 -6.63 13.07
N GLU A 64 24.79 -7.74 13.62
CA GLU A 64 23.85 -8.62 12.94
C GLU A 64 22.52 -7.89 12.66
N PRO A 65 22.05 -7.85 11.40
CA PRO A 65 20.79 -7.19 11.03
C PRO A 65 19.58 -7.63 11.85
N ASP A 66 19.47 -8.93 12.16
CA ASP A 66 18.33 -9.52 12.86
C ASP A 66 18.16 -9.00 14.30
N MET A 67 19.25 -8.52 14.90
CA MET A 67 19.23 -7.92 16.24
C MET A 67 18.77 -6.45 16.24
N ARG A 68 18.60 -5.83 15.07
CA ARG A 68 18.29 -4.41 14.94
C ARG A 68 17.13 -4.11 14.01
N ILE A 69 16.85 -4.95 13.02
CA ILE A 69 15.86 -4.70 11.97
C ILE A 69 14.72 -5.70 12.13
N PHE A 70 13.70 -5.30 12.87
CA PHE A 70 12.52 -6.13 13.12
C PHE A 70 11.43 -5.87 12.08
N SER A 71 10.71 -6.91 11.65
CA SER A 71 9.42 -6.76 10.97
C SER A 71 8.34 -6.33 11.95
N SER A 72 7.44 -5.48 11.50
CA SER A 72 6.20 -5.18 12.20
C SER A 72 5.07 -5.60 11.29
N GLU A 73 4.21 -6.46 11.80
CA GLU A 73 3.03 -6.99 11.12
C GLU A 73 1.79 -6.20 11.55
N SER A 74 1.86 -4.88 11.52
CA SER A 74 0.72 -4.05 11.94
C SER A 74 -0.45 -4.28 10.98
N VAL A 75 -1.48 -4.94 11.50
CA VAL A 75 -2.78 -5.14 10.88
C VAL A 75 -3.82 -4.58 11.84
N SER A 76 -4.91 -4.03 11.32
CA SER A 76 -6.06 -3.58 12.11
C SER A 76 -6.54 -4.64 13.10
N SER A 77 -7.17 -4.16 14.17
CA SER A 77 -7.77 -5.02 15.19
C SER A 77 -8.80 -5.98 14.57
N ASP A 78 -8.99 -7.14 15.18
CA ASP A 78 -9.98 -8.10 14.70
C ASP A 78 -11.42 -7.50 14.76
N GLU A 79 -11.66 -6.55 15.67
CA GLU A 79 -12.92 -5.79 15.73
C GLU A 79 -13.14 -4.92 14.48
N ASP A 80 -12.11 -4.20 14.02
CA ASP A 80 -12.22 -3.36 12.82
C ASP A 80 -12.34 -4.22 11.56
N ILE A 81 -11.62 -5.36 11.51
CA ILE A 81 -11.78 -6.35 10.45
C ILE A 81 -13.22 -6.86 10.43
N GLN A 82 -13.82 -7.16 11.59
CA GLN A 82 -15.21 -7.60 11.67
C GLN A 82 -16.18 -6.52 11.20
N LYS A 83 -15.98 -5.24 11.57
CA LYS A 83 -16.79 -4.11 11.07
C LYS A 83 -16.74 -4.01 9.55
N ALA A 84 -15.56 -4.19 8.95
CA ALA A 84 -15.41 -4.20 7.50
C ALA A 84 -16.13 -5.41 6.87
N THR A 85 -15.94 -6.60 7.43
CA THR A 85 -16.62 -7.83 6.99
C THR A 85 -18.14 -7.68 7.00
N ASP A 86 -18.71 -7.21 8.11
CA ASP A 86 -20.15 -7.02 8.25
C ASP A 86 -20.71 -6.05 7.20
N LEU A 87 -19.95 -5.00 6.90
CA LEU A 87 -20.33 -4.02 5.89
C LEU A 87 -20.27 -4.60 4.47
N ILE A 88 -19.25 -5.42 4.17
CA ILE A 88 -19.08 -6.11 2.89
C ILE A 88 -20.17 -7.16 2.71
N ASN A 89 -20.48 -7.95 3.73
CA ASN A 89 -21.49 -9.00 3.62
C ASN A 89 -22.90 -8.40 3.42
N LYS A 90 -23.18 -7.19 3.90
CA LYS A 90 -24.47 -6.49 3.71
C LYS A 90 -24.62 -5.74 2.37
N CYS A 91 -23.56 -5.54 1.60
CA CYS A 91 -23.65 -4.80 0.33
C CYS A 91 -24.18 -5.67 -0.82
N ASN A 92 -24.70 -5.04 -1.87
CA ASN A 92 -25.27 -5.72 -3.04
C ASN A 92 -24.42 -5.60 -4.31
N ARG A 93 -23.67 -4.49 -4.45
CA ARG A 93 -22.90 -4.16 -5.64
C ARG A 93 -21.50 -3.64 -5.25
N PRO A 94 -20.66 -4.45 -4.58
CA PRO A 94 -19.32 -4.03 -4.20
C PRO A 94 -18.40 -3.90 -5.42
N VAL A 95 -17.50 -2.92 -5.38
CA VAL A 95 -16.35 -2.80 -6.29
C VAL A 95 -15.07 -2.89 -5.49
N ILE A 96 -14.15 -3.75 -5.93
CA ILE A 96 -12.79 -3.84 -5.39
C ILE A 96 -11.90 -2.88 -6.17
N PHE A 97 -11.21 -1.98 -5.47
CA PHE A 97 -10.33 -1.00 -6.08
C PHE A 97 -8.88 -1.15 -5.59
N GLY A 98 -8.02 -1.73 -6.44
CA GLY A 98 -6.62 -2.02 -6.15
C GLY A 98 -5.66 -0.89 -6.48
N GLY A 99 -4.91 -0.42 -5.49
CA GLY A 99 -3.79 0.51 -5.63
C GLY A 99 -2.43 -0.18 -5.54
N TRP A 100 -1.35 0.62 -5.56
CA TRP A 100 0.01 0.08 -5.47
C TRP A 100 0.27 -0.66 -4.14
N GLY A 101 -0.47 -0.31 -3.07
CA GLY A 101 -0.38 -1.03 -1.81
C GLY A 101 -0.93 -2.47 -1.85
N SER A 102 -1.65 -2.86 -2.89
CA SER A 102 -2.13 -4.24 -3.09
C SER A 102 -1.25 -5.05 -4.05
N ARG A 103 -0.04 -4.57 -4.40
CA ARG A 103 0.79 -5.14 -5.48
C ARG A 103 1.17 -6.62 -5.33
N PHE A 104 1.14 -7.14 -4.11
CA PHE A 104 1.44 -8.53 -3.80
C PHE A 104 0.18 -9.33 -3.42
N SER A 105 -1.01 -8.77 -3.67
CA SER A 105 -2.29 -9.32 -3.20
C SER A 105 -3.14 -9.87 -4.34
N GLY A 106 -2.58 -10.12 -5.52
CA GLY A 106 -3.33 -10.53 -6.71
C GLY A 106 -4.28 -11.70 -6.48
N ASP A 107 -3.77 -12.77 -5.88
CA ASP A 107 -4.56 -13.98 -5.59
C ASP A 107 -5.69 -13.72 -4.60
N LEU A 108 -5.42 -12.97 -3.53
CA LEU A 108 -6.42 -12.58 -2.53
C LEU A 108 -7.48 -11.64 -3.12
N LEU A 109 -7.10 -10.72 -4.01
CA LEU A 109 -8.05 -9.86 -4.71
C LEU A 109 -8.96 -10.68 -5.63
N MET A 110 -8.41 -11.67 -6.34
CA MET A 110 -9.19 -12.59 -7.17
C MET A 110 -10.10 -13.48 -6.31
N GLU A 111 -9.62 -13.97 -5.17
CA GLU A 111 -10.44 -14.76 -4.24
C GLU A 111 -11.60 -13.94 -3.67
N MET A 112 -11.32 -12.74 -3.17
CA MET A 112 -12.32 -11.79 -2.72
C MET A 112 -13.36 -11.50 -3.80
N SER A 113 -12.88 -11.23 -5.02
CA SER A 113 -13.74 -11.01 -6.19
C SER A 113 -14.62 -12.22 -6.51
N ARG A 114 -14.09 -13.44 -6.45
CA ARG A 114 -14.86 -14.67 -6.67
C ARG A 114 -15.95 -14.85 -5.61
N LYS A 115 -15.63 -14.67 -4.33
CA LYS A 115 -16.61 -14.79 -3.23
C LYS A 115 -17.73 -13.78 -3.38
N LEU A 116 -17.38 -12.51 -3.61
CA LEU A 116 -18.35 -11.42 -3.68
C LEU A 116 -19.03 -11.29 -5.04
N LYS A 117 -18.57 -12.04 -6.06
CA LYS A 117 -18.89 -11.83 -7.47
C LYS A 117 -18.73 -10.34 -7.82
N ALA A 118 -17.61 -9.75 -7.41
CA ALA A 118 -17.35 -8.32 -7.46
C ALA A 118 -16.32 -7.99 -8.55
N PRO A 119 -16.54 -6.94 -9.37
CA PRO A 119 -15.53 -6.44 -10.28
C PRO A 119 -14.32 -5.85 -9.54
N ILE A 120 -13.16 -5.96 -10.19
CA ILE A 120 -11.89 -5.38 -9.75
C ILE A 120 -11.49 -4.28 -10.73
N ALA A 121 -11.33 -3.06 -10.23
CA ALA A 121 -10.67 -1.97 -10.95
C ALA A 121 -9.33 -1.64 -10.28
N THR A 122 -8.36 -1.15 -11.05
CA THR A 122 -7.02 -0.81 -10.54
C THR A 122 -6.63 0.62 -10.83
N THR A 123 -5.68 1.15 -10.05
CA THR A 123 -4.90 2.32 -10.48
C THR A 123 -3.96 1.93 -11.63
N SER A 124 -3.51 2.90 -12.44
CA SER A 124 -2.49 2.65 -13.47
C SER A 124 -1.22 1.99 -12.93
N ARG A 125 -0.78 2.38 -11.73
CA ARG A 125 0.38 1.79 -11.04
C ARG A 125 0.15 0.35 -10.61
N ALA A 126 -1.09 -0.05 -10.36
CA ALA A 126 -1.46 -1.40 -9.92
C ALA A 126 -1.96 -2.28 -11.09
N LYS A 127 -1.82 -1.81 -12.33
CA LYS A 127 -2.12 -2.60 -13.51
C LYS A 127 -1.27 -3.88 -13.50
N GLY A 128 -1.89 -5.03 -13.81
CA GLY A 128 -1.22 -6.33 -13.79
C GLY A 128 -1.12 -7.01 -12.42
N VAL A 129 -1.59 -6.39 -11.33
CA VAL A 129 -1.70 -7.06 -10.02
C VAL A 129 -2.69 -8.23 -10.09
N VAL A 130 -3.73 -8.10 -10.91
CA VAL A 130 -4.63 -9.18 -11.30
C VAL A 130 -4.47 -9.41 -12.79
N HIS A 131 -4.58 -10.67 -13.22
CA HIS A 131 -4.51 -11.03 -14.63
C HIS A 131 -5.60 -10.28 -15.42
N GLU A 132 -5.24 -9.59 -16.49
CA GLU A 132 -6.17 -8.70 -17.19
C GLU A 132 -7.29 -9.46 -17.93
N ALA A 133 -7.08 -10.74 -18.27
CA ALA A 133 -8.11 -11.62 -18.82
C ALA A 133 -9.00 -12.27 -17.74
N TYR A 134 -8.79 -11.97 -16.46
CA TYR A 134 -9.69 -12.43 -15.40
C TYR A 134 -11.09 -11.86 -15.61
N GLN A 135 -12.12 -12.71 -15.50
CA GLN A 135 -13.50 -12.37 -15.89
C GLN A 135 -14.10 -11.14 -15.17
N TYR A 136 -13.61 -10.81 -13.97
CA TYR A 136 -14.05 -9.66 -13.19
C TYR A 136 -13.06 -8.49 -13.24
N SER A 137 -12.00 -8.57 -14.04
CA SER A 137 -11.07 -7.45 -14.24
C SER A 137 -11.72 -6.38 -15.12
N LEU A 138 -11.86 -5.16 -14.59
CA LEU A 138 -12.27 -3.99 -15.34
C LEU A 138 -11.09 -3.17 -15.87
N GLY A 139 -9.86 -3.60 -15.59
CA GLY A 139 -8.64 -2.87 -15.92
C GLY A 139 -8.47 -1.60 -15.08
N VAL A 140 -7.90 -0.56 -15.68
CA VAL A 140 -7.55 0.68 -14.99
C VAL A 140 -8.75 1.62 -14.90
N LEU A 141 -8.94 2.28 -13.75
CA LEU A 141 -9.87 3.40 -13.56
C LEU A 141 -9.15 4.74 -13.74
N GLY A 142 -9.72 5.65 -14.52
CA GLY A 142 -9.23 7.03 -14.70
C GLY A 142 -9.35 7.51 -16.13
N SER A 143 -8.74 8.66 -16.43
CA SER A 143 -8.75 9.29 -17.76
C SER A 143 -8.15 8.43 -18.87
N ILE A 144 -7.18 7.59 -18.53
CA ILE A 144 -6.55 6.60 -19.43
C ILE A 144 -7.07 5.17 -19.19
N GLY A 145 -8.18 5.06 -18.47
CA GLY A 145 -8.76 3.79 -18.03
C GLY A 145 -9.90 3.29 -18.92
N THR A 146 -10.65 2.32 -18.41
CA THR A 146 -11.79 1.73 -19.13
C THR A 146 -13.09 2.42 -18.73
N LYS A 147 -14.02 2.52 -19.69
CA LYS A 147 -15.39 2.97 -19.43
C LYS A 147 -16.15 2.05 -18.46
N TYR A 148 -15.78 0.76 -18.44
CA TYR A 148 -16.40 -0.25 -17.59
C TYR A 148 -16.05 -0.04 -16.13
N ALA A 149 -14.79 0.28 -15.81
CA ALA A 149 -14.37 0.67 -14.46
C ALA A 149 -15.15 1.89 -13.97
N ALA A 150 -15.30 2.92 -14.81
CA ALA A 150 -16.06 4.11 -14.45
C ALA A 150 -17.56 3.83 -14.27
N LYS A 151 -18.16 2.94 -15.08
CA LYS A 151 -19.56 2.51 -14.93
C LYS A 151 -19.76 1.76 -13.61
N ALA A 152 -18.92 0.78 -13.31
CA ALA A 152 -19.02 0.02 -12.06
C ALA A 152 -18.96 0.92 -10.82
N ILE A 153 -18.08 1.93 -10.81
CA ILE A 153 -18.00 2.90 -9.71
C ILE A 153 -19.28 3.75 -9.58
N ARG A 154 -19.91 4.15 -10.69
CA ARG A 154 -21.19 4.88 -10.65
C ARG A 154 -22.33 4.03 -10.12
N ASP A 155 -22.34 2.75 -10.47
CA ASP A 155 -23.47 1.85 -10.20
C ASP A 155 -23.31 1.07 -8.87
N CYS A 156 -22.15 1.13 -8.22
CA CYS A 156 -21.87 0.41 -6.97
C CYS A 156 -22.62 0.98 -5.76
N ASP A 157 -22.69 0.20 -4.68
CA ASP A 157 -23.14 0.66 -3.35
C ASP A 157 -22.02 0.63 -2.28
N LEU A 158 -20.88 0.00 -2.61
CA LEU A 158 -19.69 -0.08 -1.76
C LEU A 158 -18.42 -0.08 -2.62
N ILE A 159 -17.44 0.74 -2.23
CA ILE A 159 -16.09 0.71 -2.81
C ILE A 159 -15.10 0.25 -1.73
N ILE A 160 -14.35 -0.80 -2.04
CA ILE A 160 -13.33 -1.39 -1.17
C ILE A 160 -11.97 -1.00 -1.73
N ILE A 161 -11.35 0.00 -1.12
CA ILE A 161 -10.10 0.62 -1.56
C ILE A 161 -8.93 -0.09 -0.88
N ILE A 162 -8.02 -0.69 -1.65
CA ILE A 162 -6.82 -1.34 -1.09
C ILE A 162 -5.56 -0.61 -1.55
N GLY A 163 -4.86 0.03 -0.62
CA GLY A 163 -3.55 0.62 -0.86
C GLY A 163 -3.55 1.75 -1.89
N SER A 164 -4.63 2.54 -1.90
CA SER A 164 -4.84 3.65 -2.81
C SER A 164 -5.46 4.84 -2.07
N GLY A 165 -5.08 6.05 -2.46
CA GLY A 165 -5.74 7.27 -2.01
C GLY A 165 -6.86 7.70 -2.96
N PHE A 166 -7.64 6.76 -3.51
CA PHE A 166 -8.74 6.93 -4.47
C PHE A 166 -9.23 8.39 -4.63
N ARG A 167 -9.20 8.93 -5.86
CA ARG A 167 -9.37 10.36 -6.16
C ARG A 167 -10.52 10.67 -7.12
N GLN A 168 -11.38 9.69 -7.40
CA GLN A 168 -12.37 9.75 -8.47
C GLN A 168 -13.74 10.23 -7.97
N ALA A 169 -13.75 11.34 -7.23
CA ALA A 169 -14.96 11.87 -6.56
C ALA A 169 -16.12 12.12 -7.52
N ASN A 170 -15.79 12.61 -8.71
CA ASN A 170 -16.73 12.92 -9.77
C ASN A 170 -17.46 11.70 -10.35
N LEU A 171 -17.02 10.47 -10.04
CA LEU A 171 -17.66 9.24 -10.51
C LEU A 171 -18.54 8.58 -9.45
N VAL A 172 -18.45 9.01 -8.19
CA VAL A 172 -19.12 8.34 -7.07
C VAL A 172 -20.55 8.85 -6.94
N SER A 173 -21.51 7.94 -7.00
CA SER A 173 -22.92 8.26 -6.77
C SER A 173 -23.19 8.56 -5.29
N PRO A 174 -24.18 9.42 -4.95
CA PRO A 174 -24.59 9.64 -3.58
C PRO A 174 -24.97 8.34 -2.86
N GLY A 175 -24.58 8.21 -1.58
CA GLY A 175 -24.92 7.05 -0.75
C GLY A 175 -23.99 5.84 -0.88
N VAL A 176 -22.97 5.91 -1.74
CA VAL A 176 -21.92 4.88 -1.83
C VAL A 176 -21.12 4.84 -0.53
N LYS A 177 -20.90 3.63 0.00
CA LYS A 177 -20.09 3.40 1.18
C LYS A 177 -18.63 3.13 0.82
N PHE A 178 -17.74 3.36 1.77
CA PHE A 178 -16.30 3.21 1.57
C PHE A 178 -15.65 2.39 2.67
N ILE A 179 -14.85 1.41 2.26
CA ILE A 179 -13.84 0.75 3.10
C ILE A 179 -12.49 1.10 2.52
N GLN A 180 -11.54 1.53 3.36
CA GLN A 180 -10.19 1.86 2.91
C GLN A 180 -9.14 1.12 3.72
N ILE A 181 -8.22 0.47 3.02
CA ILE A 181 -7.05 -0.22 3.59
C ILE A 181 -5.81 0.56 3.18
N ASP A 182 -5.02 1.03 4.15
CA ASP A 182 -3.72 1.66 3.88
C ASP A 182 -2.77 1.41 5.05
N LYS A 183 -1.47 1.31 4.74
CA LYS A 183 -0.44 1.13 5.77
C LYS A 183 -0.18 2.41 6.55
N ASP A 184 -0.44 3.57 5.92
CA ASP A 184 -0.30 4.87 6.54
C ASP A 184 -1.66 5.37 7.06
N PRO A 185 -1.86 5.48 8.39
CA PRO A 185 -3.13 5.92 8.96
C PRO A 185 -3.53 7.33 8.51
N THR A 186 -2.57 8.19 8.13
CA THR A 186 -2.86 9.55 7.64
C THR A 186 -3.48 9.59 6.24
N ARG A 187 -3.49 8.45 5.54
CA ARG A 187 -4.13 8.31 4.23
C ARG A 187 -5.58 7.85 4.29
N ILE A 188 -5.96 7.20 5.39
CA ILE A 188 -7.34 6.79 5.63
C ILE A 188 -8.22 8.04 5.71
N GLY A 189 -9.28 8.09 4.92
CA GLY A 189 -10.22 9.21 4.96
C GLY A 189 -9.72 10.51 4.32
N LYS A 190 -8.52 10.52 3.70
CA LYS A 190 -7.91 11.76 3.19
C LYS A 190 -8.71 12.45 2.07
N THR A 191 -9.46 11.68 1.28
CA THR A 191 -10.19 12.19 0.10
C THR A 191 -11.71 12.08 0.24
N PHE A 192 -12.18 11.07 0.97
CA PHE A 192 -13.59 10.85 1.26
C PHE A 192 -13.72 10.38 2.70
N ASP A 193 -14.85 10.67 3.32
CA ASP A 193 -15.21 10.02 4.58
C ASP A 193 -15.33 8.50 4.34
N VAL A 194 -14.65 7.73 5.18
CA VAL A 194 -14.66 6.27 5.11
C VAL A 194 -15.56 5.71 6.20
N HIS A 195 -16.31 4.67 5.87
CA HIS A 195 -17.19 4.01 6.83
C HIS A 195 -16.40 3.03 7.72
N VAL A 196 -15.39 2.37 7.14
CA VAL A 196 -14.42 1.57 7.89
C VAL A 196 -13.02 1.80 7.31
N GLY A 197 -12.08 2.19 8.18
CA GLY A 197 -10.67 2.31 7.85
C GLY A 197 -9.87 1.17 8.46
N LEU A 198 -9.06 0.48 7.66
CA LEU A 198 -8.18 -0.60 8.09
C LEU A 198 -6.73 -0.17 7.91
N VAL A 199 -6.02 0.00 9.03
CA VAL A 199 -4.61 0.40 9.04
C VAL A 199 -3.74 -0.84 9.02
N GLY A 200 -2.98 -1.01 7.94
CA GLY A 200 -2.06 -2.12 7.82
C GLY A 200 -1.59 -2.39 6.40
N ASP A 201 -0.69 -3.35 6.26
CA ASP A 201 -0.29 -3.83 4.94
C ASP A 201 -1.50 -4.45 4.21
N GLY A 202 -1.72 -4.05 2.96
CA GLY A 202 -2.90 -4.46 2.21
C GLY A 202 -3.00 -5.97 2.00
N HIS A 203 -1.87 -6.67 1.85
CA HIS A 203 -1.88 -8.13 1.75
C HIS A 203 -2.30 -8.77 3.07
N ARG A 204 -1.68 -8.34 4.18
CA ARG A 204 -1.95 -8.89 5.52
C ARG A 204 -3.37 -8.64 6.01
N VAL A 205 -3.93 -7.46 5.71
CA VAL A 205 -5.32 -7.17 6.01
C VAL A 205 -6.26 -8.09 5.20
N LEU A 206 -5.96 -8.32 3.92
CA LEU A 206 -6.74 -9.23 3.09
C LEU A 206 -6.64 -10.70 3.54
N GLU A 207 -5.48 -11.16 4.01
CA GLU A 207 -5.31 -12.51 4.58
C GLU A 207 -6.30 -12.77 5.73
N LYS A 208 -6.58 -11.76 6.57
CA LYS A 208 -7.57 -11.86 7.65
C LYS A 208 -9.00 -11.64 7.19
N LEU A 209 -9.23 -10.70 6.29
CA LEU A 209 -10.56 -10.27 5.86
C LEU A 209 -11.23 -11.30 4.94
N VAL A 210 -10.54 -11.77 3.90
CA VAL A 210 -11.12 -12.60 2.83
C VAL A 210 -11.73 -13.91 3.34
N PRO A 211 -11.13 -14.63 4.32
CA PRO A 211 -11.73 -15.83 4.89
C PRO A 211 -13.11 -15.61 5.52
N LEU A 212 -13.37 -14.43 6.08
CA LEU A 212 -14.62 -14.09 6.78
C LEU A 212 -15.75 -13.67 5.84
N LEU A 213 -15.45 -13.48 4.56
CA LEU A 213 -16.44 -13.07 3.57
C LEU A 213 -17.35 -14.22 3.16
N GLU A 214 -18.65 -13.92 3.10
CA GLU A 214 -19.68 -14.83 2.60
C GLU A 214 -19.65 -14.90 1.07
N GLU A 215 -19.99 -16.08 0.52
CA GLU A 215 -20.18 -16.22 -0.92
C GLU A 215 -21.52 -15.57 -1.34
N LYS A 216 -21.46 -14.69 -2.34
CA LYS A 216 -22.61 -13.99 -2.90
C LYS A 216 -23.03 -14.59 -4.23
N GLU A 217 -24.32 -14.47 -4.52
CA GLU A 217 -24.87 -14.76 -5.84
C GLU A 217 -24.49 -13.69 -6.85
N LYS A 218 -24.33 -14.09 -8.11
CA LYS A 218 -23.94 -13.16 -9.18
C LYS A 218 -25.10 -12.22 -9.50
N ASN A 219 -24.86 -10.92 -9.36
CA ASN A 219 -25.81 -9.89 -9.77
C ASN A 219 -25.67 -9.58 -11.27
N GLU A 220 -26.41 -10.28 -12.13
CA GLU A 220 -26.37 -10.08 -13.59
C GLU A 220 -26.68 -8.64 -14.02
N ALA A 221 -27.51 -7.90 -13.27
CA ALA A 221 -27.82 -6.51 -13.59
C ALA A 221 -26.63 -5.58 -13.38
N PHE A 222 -25.70 -5.91 -12.48
CA PHE A 222 -24.51 -5.11 -12.21
C PHE A 222 -23.41 -5.31 -13.27
N PHE A 223 -23.43 -6.45 -13.97
CA PHE A 223 -22.45 -6.80 -15.01
C PHE A 223 -22.92 -6.49 -16.44
N ARG A 224 -24.15 -6.01 -16.63
CA ARG A 224 -24.70 -5.53 -17.91
C ARG A 224 -24.50 -4.02 -18.06
#